data_AF-V9LG78-F1
#
_entry.id   AF-V9LG78-F1
#
_cell.length_a   1.000
_cell.length_b   1.000
_cell.length_c   1.000
_cell.angle_alpha   90.00
_cell.angle_beta   90.00
_cell.angle_gamma   90.00
#
_symmetry.space_group_name_H-M   'P 1'
#
loop_
_entity.id
_entity.type
_entity.pdbx_description
1 polymer ?
#
loop_
_entity_poly.entity_id
_entity_poly.type
_entity_poly.pdbx_seq_one_letter_code
_entity_poly.pdbx_strand_id
1 'polypeptide(L)'
;LFRSKVGESVKYVTGGYKLRNRPMEFAAMGDYLDTFSQKLGTIDRIAQRIVKEQGEYLVELQEYGPIYSTWSTVEDELSKPLDGMSNCVDHCCSSLEELTEDMSEDFLPVLREYVLYIESMKNVLRKRDQVQAEYETKLEAAAYKKEEKTVVPTNVEKCQDRVECFNADLKADWDRWQNNKRQDFRQLLTGMSDKNIQY
;
A
#
# COMPACT_ATOMS: atom_id res chain seq x y z
N LEU A 1 -66.88 -12.99 4.58
CA LEU A 1 -66.65 -11.62 5.07
C LEU A 1 -65.16 -11.44 5.31
N PHE A 2 -64.60 -10.44 4.63
CA PHE A 2 -63.19 -10.08 4.54
C PHE A 2 -62.49 -9.91 5.90
N ARG A 3 -61.29 -10.46 6.06
CA ARG A 3 -60.21 -9.81 6.82
C ARG A 3 -59.00 -9.67 5.91
N SER A 4 -58.66 -8.41 5.69
CA SER A 4 -57.57 -7.90 4.85
C SER A 4 -56.35 -7.60 5.73
N LYS A 5 -55.17 -7.69 5.12
CA LYS A 5 -53.91 -6.98 5.44
C LYS A 5 -53.35 -7.16 6.86
N VAL A 6 -52.19 -7.81 6.94
CA VAL A 6 -50.88 -7.17 7.14
C VAL A 6 -49.87 -8.31 7.12
N GLY A 7 -49.07 -8.40 6.06
CA GLY A 7 -48.12 -9.48 5.90
C GLY A 7 -47.30 -9.42 4.62
N GLU A 8 -47.11 -8.24 4.04
CA GLU A 8 -46.17 -8.08 2.93
C GLU A 8 -45.47 -6.73 3.01
N SER A 9 -44.18 -6.76 2.67
CA SER A 9 -43.28 -5.62 2.42
C SER A 9 -42.43 -5.13 3.58
N VAL A 10 -41.45 -5.96 3.97
CA VAL A 10 -40.05 -5.50 3.97
C VAL A 10 -39.18 -6.65 3.45
N LYS A 11 -39.17 -6.84 2.13
CA LYS A 11 -38.02 -7.54 1.52
C LYS A 11 -36.88 -6.53 1.51
N TYR A 12 -35.87 -6.81 2.32
CA TYR A 12 -34.59 -6.12 2.27
C TYR A 12 -34.13 -6.02 0.81
N VAL A 13 -34.12 -4.81 0.25
CA VAL A 13 -33.40 -4.51 -0.99
C VAL A 13 -31.94 -4.34 -0.60
N THR A 14 -31.28 -5.46 -0.35
CA THR A 14 -29.81 -5.59 -0.40
C THR A 14 -29.44 -6.43 -1.62
N GLY A 15 -30.15 -6.23 -2.73
CA GLY A 15 -29.62 -6.55 -4.04
C GLY A 15 -28.54 -5.52 -4.35
N GLY A 16 -27.30 -5.79 -3.95
CA GLY A 16 -26.16 -4.94 -4.31
C GLY A 16 -26.15 -4.75 -5.83
N TYR A 17 -26.10 -3.50 -6.27
CA TYR A 17 -25.94 -3.14 -7.68
C TYR A 17 -24.73 -3.90 -8.24
N LYS A 18 -24.96 -4.87 -9.14
CA LYS A 18 -23.89 -5.63 -9.80
C LYS A 18 -23.56 -4.97 -11.13
N LEU A 19 -22.34 -4.48 -11.25
CA LEU A 19 -21.79 -3.97 -12.50
C LEU A 19 -21.82 -5.07 -13.58
N ARG A 20 -22.38 -4.79 -14.76
CA ARG A 20 -22.44 -5.81 -15.83
C ARG A 20 -21.06 -6.07 -16.44
N ASN A 21 -20.34 -5.01 -16.81
CA ASN A 21 -19.01 -5.10 -17.41
C ASN A 21 -18.15 -3.92 -16.99
N ARG A 22 -16.99 -4.19 -16.37
CA ARG A 22 -16.00 -3.15 -16.10
C ARG A 22 -15.25 -2.82 -17.39
N PRO A 23 -15.15 -1.53 -17.81
CA PRO A 23 -14.31 -1.17 -18.94
C PRO A 23 -12.85 -1.59 -18.69
N MET A 24 -12.19 -2.05 -19.76
CA MET A 24 -10.87 -2.69 -19.69
C MET A 24 -9.81 -1.84 -18.97
N GLU A 25 -9.82 -0.52 -19.18
CA GLU A 25 -8.88 0.40 -18.53
C GLU A 25 -8.93 0.31 -17.00
N PHE A 26 -10.13 0.23 -16.42
CA PHE A 26 -10.32 0.17 -14.97
C PHE A 26 -10.13 -1.25 -14.41
N ALA A 27 -10.34 -2.28 -15.24
CA ALA A 27 -9.95 -3.64 -14.89
C ALA A 27 -8.41 -3.71 -14.75
N ALA A 28 -7.70 -3.20 -15.75
CA ALA A 28 -6.24 -3.13 -15.74
C ALA A 28 -5.68 -2.31 -14.56
N MET A 29 -6.33 -1.19 -14.19
CA MET A 29 -5.98 -0.46 -12.97
C MET A 29 -6.08 -1.34 -11.72
N GLY A 30 -7.18 -2.09 -11.57
CA GLY A 30 -7.39 -3.02 -10.46
C GLY A 30 -6.31 -4.11 -10.41
N ASP A 31 -6.06 -4.78 -11.52
CA ASP A 31 -5.06 -5.85 -11.63
C ASP A 31 -3.64 -5.34 -11.31
N TYR A 32 -3.32 -4.12 -11.76
CA TYR A 32 -2.07 -3.46 -11.44
C TYR A 32 -1.95 -3.18 -9.94
N LEU A 33 -3.00 -2.63 -9.30
CA LEU A 33 -3.01 -2.34 -7.88
C LEU A 33 -2.86 -3.61 -7.03
N ASP A 34 -3.49 -4.71 -7.43
CA ASP A 34 -3.35 -6.00 -6.78
C ASP A 34 -1.92 -6.54 -6.89
N THR A 35 -1.37 -6.55 -8.10
CA THR A 35 0.01 -6.99 -8.35
C THR A 35 1.02 -6.11 -7.59
N PHE A 36 0.83 -4.79 -7.62
CA PHE A 36 1.74 -3.85 -6.98
C PHE A 36 1.70 -4.01 -5.46
N SER A 37 0.51 -4.15 -4.87
CA SER A 37 0.34 -4.43 -3.44
C SER A 37 1.03 -5.73 -3.01
N GLN A 38 0.91 -6.82 -3.79
CA GLN A 38 1.60 -8.08 -3.52
C GLN A 38 3.14 -7.93 -3.54
N LYS A 39 3.66 -7.16 -4.49
CA LYS A 39 5.10 -6.89 -4.60
C LYS A 39 5.59 -6.06 -3.41
N LEU A 40 4.89 -4.98 -3.05
CA LEU A 40 5.24 -4.18 -1.87
C LEU A 40 5.19 -5.00 -0.59
N GLY A 41 4.15 -5.83 -0.40
CA GLY A 41 4.08 -6.73 0.75
C GLY A 41 5.19 -7.80 0.78
N THR A 42 5.81 -8.11 -0.36
CA THR A 42 6.98 -8.98 -0.41
C THR A 42 8.24 -8.23 0.00
N ILE A 43 8.41 -6.99 -0.48
CA ILE A 43 9.54 -6.14 -0.11
C ILE A 43 9.50 -5.80 1.39
N ASP A 44 8.35 -5.41 1.94
CA ASP A 44 8.18 -5.12 3.37
C ASP A 44 8.56 -6.33 4.24
N ARG A 45 8.11 -7.54 3.89
CA ARG A 45 8.48 -8.77 4.61
C ARG A 45 9.98 -9.06 4.56
N ILE A 46 10.62 -8.83 3.40
CA ILE A 46 12.07 -9.02 3.26
C ILE A 46 12.81 -7.98 4.10
N ALA A 47 12.44 -6.70 4.01
CA ALA A 47 13.07 -5.62 4.78
C ALA A 47 12.92 -5.83 6.29
N GLN A 48 11.72 -6.18 6.78
CA GLN A 48 11.51 -6.52 8.19
C GLN A 48 12.38 -7.71 8.65
N ARG A 49 12.57 -8.71 7.77
CA ARG A 49 13.44 -9.84 8.07
C ARG A 49 14.90 -9.40 8.17
N ILE A 50 15.37 -8.54 7.26
CA ILE A 50 16.74 -8.00 7.31
C ILE A 50 16.94 -7.21 8.60
N VAL A 51 16.04 -6.27 8.94
CA VAL A 51 16.07 -5.51 10.22
C VAL A 51 16.19 -6.46 11.40
N LYS A 52 15.36 -7.52 11.43
CA LYS A 52 15.35 -8.49 12.52
C LYS A 52 16.68 -9.25 12.61
N GLU A 53 17.15 -9.80 11.50
CA GLU A 53 18.40 -10.59 11.46
C GLU A 53 19.63 -9.73 11.78
N GLN A 54 19.65 -8.47 11.32
CA GLN A 54 20.70 -7.49 11.67
C GLN A 54 20.65 -7.11 13.16
N GLY A 55 19.46 -6.93 13.72
CA GLY A 55 19.29 -6.67 15.15
C GLY A 55 19.72 -7.86 16.03
N GLU A 56 19.38 -9.08 15.64
CA GLU A 56 19.85 -10.31 16.31
C GLU A 56 21.38 -10.43 16.24
N TYR A 57 21.97 -10.15 15.09
CA TYR A 57 23.42 -10.13 14.91
C TYR A 57 24.11 -9.02 15.73
N LEU A 58 23.53 -7.83 15.80
CA LEU A 58 24.05 -6.72 16.60
C LEU A 58 24.14 -7.09 18.09
N VAL A 59 23.11 -7.75 18.64
CA VAL A 59 23.10 -8.21 20.03
C VAL A 59 24.28 -9.15 20.32
N GLU A 60 24.56 -10.10 19.42
CA GLU A 60 25.72 -10.99 19.55
C GLU A 60 27.04 -10.21 19.43
N LEU A 61 27.13 -9.30 18.45
CA LEU A 61 28.35 -8.52 18.20
C LEU A 61 28.75 -7.64 19.39
N GLN A 62 27.76 -7.09 20.11
CA GLN A 62 27.96 -6.26 21.30
C GLN A 62 28.60 -7.01 22.48
N GLU A 63 28.55 -8.34 22.51
CA GLU A 63 29.20 -9.13 23.57
C GLU A 63 30.73 -9.16 23.43
N TYR A 64 31.25 -9.00 22.21
CA TYR A 64 32.69 -9.15 21.95
C TYR A 64 33.52 -7.95 22.41
N GLY A 65 32.99 -6.73 22.32
CA GLY A 65 33.70 -5.50 22.73
C GLY A 65 34.20 -5.57 24.18
N PRO A 66 33.32 -5.86 25.16
CA PRO A 66 33.70 -6.03 26.56
C PRO A 66 34.68 -7.20 26.81
N ILE A 67 34.58 -8.29 26.03
CA ILE A 67 35.50 -9.43 26.14
C ILE A 67 36.91 -9.01 25.72
N TYR A 68 37.06 -8.36 24.56
CA TYR A 68 38.35 -7.85 24.10
C TYR A 68 38.93 -6.81 25.05
N SER A 69 38.09 -5.91 25.57
CA SER A 69 38.49 -4.92 26.59
C SER A 69 39.02 -5.61 27.85
N THR A 70 38.32 -6.64 28.34
CA THR A 70 38.74 -7.40 29.53
C THR A 70 40.08 -8.10 29.28
N TRP A 71 40.24 -8.79 28.15
CA TRP A 71 41.50 -9.45 27.79
C TRP A 71 42.66 -8.45 27.67
N SER A 72 42.42 -7.27 27.12
CA SER A 72 43.42 -6.20 27.02
C SER A 72 43.98 -5.79 28.39
N THR A 73 43.21 -5.92 29.47
CA THR A 73 43.67 -5.56 30.83
C THR A 73 44.54 -6.62 31.50
N VAL A 74 44.49 -7.87 31.03
CA VAL A 74 45.22 -9.00 31.63
C VAL A 74 46.40 -9.47 30.78
N GLU A 75 46.42 -9.11 29.50
CA GLU A 75 47.49 -9.46 28.56
C GLU A 75 48.49 -8.32 28.40
N ASP A 76 49.77 -8.54 28.74
CA ASP A 76 50.80 -7.49 28.64
C ASP A 76 51.21 -7.19 27.18
N GLU A 77 51.58 -8.23 26.40
CA GLU A 77 52.10 -8.06 25.05
C GLU A 77 50.99 -7.75 24.02
N LEU A 78 49.77 -8.24 24.27
CA LEU A 78 48.63 -8.14 23.36
C LEU A 78 47.62 -7.06 23.75
N SER A 79 47.86 -6.28 24.81
CA SER A 79 46.94 -5.23 25.28
C SER A 79 46.49 -4.30 24.16
N LYS A 80 47.43 -3.67 23.45
CA LYS A 80 47.12 -2.71 22.37
C LYS A 80 46.27 -3.29 21.23
N PRO A 81 46.63 -4.43 20.61
CA PRO A 81 45.79 -5.00 19.56
C PRO A 81 44.42 -5.46 20.06
N LEU A 82 44.30 -5.93 21.31
CA LEU A 82 43.01 -6.30 21.91
C LEU A 82 42.12 -5.08 22.16
N ASP A 83 42.67 -3.98 22.67
CA ASP A 83 41.97 -2.71 22.80
C ASP A 83 41.54 -2.16 21.44
N GLY A 84 42.41 -2.25 20.43
CA GLY A 84 42.07 -1.91 19.05
C GLY A 84 40.91 -2.76 18.48
N MET A 85 40.85 -4.05 18.81
CA MET A 85 39.74 -4.93 18.43
C MET A 85 38.45 -4.55 19.13
N SER A 86 38.50 -4.23 20.43
CA SER A 86 37.35 -3.75 21.20
C SER A 86 36.74 -2.51 20.54
N ASN A 87 37.56 -1.50 20.25
CA ASN A 87 37.12 -0.28 19.56
C ASN A 87 36.58 -0.55 18.15
N CYS A 88 37.18 -1.49 17.41
CA CYS A 88 36.71 -1.88 16.07
C CYS A 88 35.31 -2.50 16.14
N VAL A 89 35.08 -3.41 17.09
CA VAL A 89 33.77 -4.02 17.34
C VAL A 89 32.74 -2.95 17.70
N ASP A 90 33.08 -2.02 18.59
CA ASP A 90 32.18 -0.92 18.98
C ASP A 90 31.79 -0.07 17.76
N HIS A 91 32.74 0.26 16.88
CA HIS A 91 32.46 0.98 15.63
C HIS A 91 31.56 0.19 14.67
N CYS A 92 31.78 -1.12 14.53
CA CYS A 92 30.91 -1.99 13.73
C CYS A 92 29.49 -2.03 14.29
N CYS A 93 29.35 -2.11 15.62
CA CYS A 93 28.06 -2.07 16.30
C CYS A 93 27.31 -0.77 16.03
N SER A 94 27.96 0.38 16.23
CA SER A 94 27.32 1.69 15.97
C SER A 94 26.89 1.85 14.51
N SER A 95 27.74 1.43 13.56
CA SER A 95 27.42 1.53 12.14
C SER A 95 26.25 0.61 11.74
N LEU A 96 26.19 -0.60 12.33
CA LEU A 96 25.10 -1.55 12.10
C LEU A 96 23.78 -1.09 12.74
N GLU A 97 23.85 -0.46 13.91
CA GLU A 97 22.71 0.14 14.59
C GLU A 97 22.10 1.27 13.74
N GLU A 98 22.92 2.20 13.24
CA GLU A 98 22.50 3.28 12.34
C GLU A 98 21.84 2.73 11.07
N LEU A 99 22.44 1.71 10.43
CA LEU A 99 21.85 1.08 9.24
C LEU A 99 20.48 0.42 9.53
N THR A 100 20.33 -0.19 10.71
CA THR A 100 19.10 -0.87 11.11
C THR A 100 17.99 0.14 11.46
N GLU A 101 18.36 1.24 12.13
CA GLU A 101 17.48 2.37 12.44
C GLU A 101 17.00 3.02 11.14
N ASP A 102 17.90 3.34 10.22
CA ASP A 102 17.61 3.89 8.91
C ASP A 102 16.59 3.06 8.10
N MET A 103 16.76 1.74 8.12
CA MET A 103 15.83 0.85 7.43
C MET A 103 14.45 0.81 8.12
N SER A 104 14.43 0.98 9.44
CA SER A 104 13.21 0.93 10.26
C SER A 104 12.41 2.23 10.25
N GLU A 105 13.11 3.37 10.26
CA GLU A 105 12.54 4.70 10.41
C GLU A 105 12.32 5.44 9.08
N ASP A 106 13.15 5.18 8.06
CA ASP A 106 13.00 5.84 6.76
C ASP A 106 12.42 4.90 5.68
N PHE A 107 12.96 3.68 5.55
CA PHE A 107 12.60 2.82 4.42
C PHE A 107 11.23 2.15 4.59
N LEU A 108 11.03 1.45 5.71
CA LEU A 108 9.81 0.70 5.98
C LEU A 108 8.53 1.58 6.03
N PRO A 109 8.53 2.77 6.64
CA PRO A 109 7.34 3.62 6.70
C PRO A 109 6.84 4.03 5.31
N VAL A 110 7.73 4.41 4.39
CA VAL A 110 7.35 4.79 3.02
C VAL A 110 6.69 3.63 2.28
N LEU A 111 7.19 2.40 2.43
CA LEU A 111 6.54 1.22 1.85
C LEU A 111 5.12 1.02 2.37
N ARG A 112 4.92 1.17 3.69
CA ARG A 112 3.62 1.01 4.35
C ARG A 112 2.64 2.11 3.95
N GLU A 113 3.11 3.35 3.81
CA GLU A 113 2.30 4.45 3.25
C GLU A 113 1.84 4.15 1.82
N TYR A 114 2.71 3.60 0.99
CA TYR A 114 2.34 3.19 -0.36
C TYR A 114 1.32 2.04 -0.38
N VAL A 115 1.38 1.10 0.56
CA VAL A 115 0.35 0.07 0.73
C VAL A 115 -1.01 0.71 1.07
N LEU A 116 -1.04 1.65 2.02
CA LEU A 116 -2.27 2.39 2.37
C LEU A 116 -2.81 3.20 1.20
N TYR A 117 -1.93 3.82 0.41
CA TYR A 117 -2.32 4.56 -0.78
C TYR A 117 -2.95 3.65 -1.84
N ILE A 118 -2.39 2.45 -2.05
CA ILE A 118 -2.99 1.44 -2.94
C ILE A 118 -4.38 1.03 -2.45
N GLU A 119 -4.56 0.82 -1.14
CA GLU A 119 -5.87 0.51 -0.56
C GLU A 119 -6.89 1.62 -0.80
N SER A 120 -6.47 2.88 -0.64
CA SER A 120 -7.29 4.05 -0.96
C SER A 120 -7.73 4.06 -2.42
N MET A 121 -6.81 3.87 -3.38
CA MET A 121 -7.17 3.81 -4.80
C MET A 121 -8.10 2.63 -5.13
N LYS A 122 -7.90 1.46 -4.50
CA LYS A 122 -8.83 0.33 -4.65
C LYS A 122 -10.22 0.68 -4.15
N ASN A 123 -10.33 1.44 -3.05
CA ASN A 123 -11.62 1.93 -2.55
C ASN A 123 -12.28 2.92 -3.51
N VAL A 124 -11.52 3.84 -4.11
CA VAL A 124 -12.03 4.76 -5.14
C VAL A 124 -12.52 3.98 -6.36
N LEU A 125 -11.77 2.97 -6.82
CA LEU A 125 -12.18 2.11 -7.93
C LEU A 125 -13.47 1.34 -7.64
N ARG A 126 -13.61 0.78 -6.43
CA ARG A 126 -14.87 0.15 -5.97
C ARG A 126 -16.02 1.15 -5.93
N LYS A 127 -15.76 2.38 -5.49
CA LYS A 127 -16.78 3.43 -5.47
C LYS A 127 -17.22 3.81 -6.87
N ARG A 128 -16.28 3.89 -7.83
CA ARG A 128 -16.58 4.09 -9.24
C ARG A 128 -17.55 3.02 -9.73
N ASP A 129 -17.23 1.75 -9.50
CA ASP A 129 -18.07 0.64 -9.97
C ASP A 129 -19.48 0.68 -9.37
N GLN A 130 -19.62 1.12 -8.12
CA GLN A 130 -20.93 1.34 -7.50
C GLN A 130 -21.72 2.43 -8.26
N VAL A 131 -21.08 3.57 -8.56
CA VAL A 131 -21.72 4.68 -9.29
C VAL A 131 -22.09 4.27 -10.72
N GLN A 132 -21.24 3.47 -11.37
CA GLN A 132 -21.50 2.91 -12.69
C GLN A 132 -22.69 1.93 -12.67
N ALA A 133 -22.77 1.03 -11.69
CA ALA A 133 -23.88 0.09 -11.56
C ALA A 133 -25.22 0.80 -11.23
N GLU A 134 -25.19 1.88 -10.44
CA GLU A 134 -26.35 2.76 -10.22
C GLU A 134 -26.85 3.39 -11.52
N TYR A 135 -25.93 3.86 -12.39
CA TYR A 135 -26.27 4.41 -13.70
C TYR A 135 -26.87 3.35 -14.63
N GLU A 136 -26.25 2.18 -14.75
CA GLU A 136 -26.72 1.07 -15.58
C GLU A 136 -28.14 0.65 -15.19
N THR A 137 -28.41 0.53 -13.89
CA THR A 137 -29.75 0.17 -13.37
C THR A 137 -30.81 1.20 -13.75
N LYS A 138 -30.49 2.50 -13.61
CA LYS A 138 -31.42 3.58 -13.97
C LYS A 138 -31.62 3.68 -15.48
N LEU A 139 -30.58 3.43 -16.26
CA LEU A 139 -30.63 3.38 -17.72
C LEU A 139 -31.54 2.24 -18.19
N GLU A 140 -31.37 1.04 -17.64
CA GLU A 140 -32.22 -0.12 -17.93
C GLU A 140 -33.68 0.16 -17.56
N ALA A 141 -33.94 0.67 -16.35
CA ALA A 141 -35.30 1.04 -15.92
C ALA A 141 -35.95 2.11 -16.81
N ALA A 142 -35.16 3.05 -17.34
CA ALA A 142 -35.63 4.03 -18.31
C ALA A 142 -35.91 3.41 -19.69
N ALA A 143 -35.09 2.45 -20.13
CA ALA A 143 -35.29 1.71 -21.38
C ALA A 143 -36.60 0.91 -21.35
N TYR A 144 -36.90 0.22 -20.24
CA TYR A 144 -38.18 -0.48 -20.04
C TYR A 144 -39.40 0.47 -20.06
N LYS A 145 -39.24 1.73 -19.61
CA LYS A 145 -40.32 2.74 -19.63
C LYS A 145 -40.43 3.48 -20.97
N LYS A 146 -39.38 3.45 -21.80
CA LYS A 146 -39.33 4.10 -23.11
C LYS A 146 -40.19 3.41 -24.18
N GLU A 147 -40.77 2.24 -23.89
CA GLU A 147 -41.87 1.67 -24.67
C GLU A 147 -43.13 2.60 -24.67
N GLU A 148 -43.21 3.63 -23.82
CA GLU A 148 -44.32 4.60 -23.79
C GLU A 148 -44.00 6.08 -24.15
N LYS A 149 -42.75 6.60 -24.09
CA LYS A 149 -42.37 8.00 -24.50
C LYS A 149 -40.88 8.16 -24.88
N THR A 150 -40.55 9.04 -25.84
CA THR A 150 -39.23 9.16 -26.53
C THR A 150 -38.09 9.89 -25.79
N VAL A 151 -38.34 10.64 -24.71
CA VAL A 151 -37.31 11.49 -24.05
C VAL A 151 -36.50 10.70 -23.01
N VAL A 152 -35.17 10.89 -22.97
CA VAL A 152 -34.31 10.30 -21.90
C VAL A 152 -34.68 10.98 -20.57
N PRO A 153 -34.96 10.23 -19.48
CA PRO A 153 -35.31 10.87 -18.21
C PRO A 153 -34.15 11.68 -17.63
N THR A 154 -34.39 12.90 -17.15
CA THR A 154 -33.39 13.79 -16.53
C THR A 154 -32.58 13.13 -15.40
N ASN A 155 -33.14 12.13 -14.72
CA ASN A 155 -32.45 11.36 -13.68
C ASN A 155 -31.36 10.43 -14.22
N VAL A 156 -31.47 9.99 -15.49
CA VAL A 156 -30.44 9.20 -16.19
C VAL A 156 -29.30 10.12 -16.62
N GLU A 157 -29.61 11.30 -17.18
CA GLU A 157 -28.62 12.32 -17.55
C GLU A 157 -27.75 12.74 -16.36
N LYS A 158 -28.37 13.09 -15.23
CA LYS A 158 -27.60 13.43 -13.99
C LYS A 158 -26.70 12.29 -13.50
N CYS A 159 -27.12 11.04 -13.68
CA CYS A 159 -26.31 9.88 -13.31
C CYS A 159 -25.15 9.66 -14.29
N GLN A 160 -25.38 9.94 -15.57
CA GLN A 160 -24.35 9.91 -16.60
C GLN A 160 -23.28 10.96 -16.31
N ASP A 161 -23.66 12.21 -16.08
CA ASP A 161 -22.72 13.31 -15.76
C ASP A 161 -21.86 12.94 -14.54
N ARG A 162 -22.48 12.36 -13.50
CA ARG A 162 -21.77 11.91 -12.29
C ARG A 162 -20.77 10.79 -12.59
N VAL A 163 -21.12 9.83 -13.44
CA VAL A 163 -20.19 8.76 -13.87
C VAL A 163 -19.02 9.35 -14.66
N GLU A 164 -19.30 10.26 -15.59
CA GLU A 164 -18.29 10.89 -16.44
C GLU A 164 -17.31 11.72 -15.62
N CYS A 165 -17.79 12.57 -14.70
CA CYS A 165 -16.94 13.30 -13.76
C CYS A 165 -16.08 12.37 -12.91
N PHE A 166 -16.68 11.34 -12.28
CA PHE A 166 -15.94 10.40 -11.44
C PHE A 166 -14.85 9.67 -12.22
N ASN A 167 -15.14 9.26 -13.46
CA ASN A 167 -14.16 8.62 -14.33
C ASN A 167 -13.01 9.56 -14.68
N ALA A 168 -13.30 10.84 -14.96
CA ALA A 168 -12.27 11.83 -15.26
C ALA A 168 -11.37 12.09 -14.04
N ASP A 169 -11.95 12.26 -12.86
CA ASP A 169 -11.21 12.49 -11.60
C ASP A 169 -10.31 11.29 -11.28
N LEU A 170 -10.85 10.06 -11.32
CA LEU A 170 -10.08 8.85 -11.06
C LEU A 170 -8.91 8.69 -12.06
N LYS A 171 -9.11 9.02 -13.33
CA LYS A 171 -8.04 8.95 -14.33
C LYS A 171 -6.96 10.00 -14.06
N ALA A 172 -7.34 11.22 -13.70
CA ALA A 172 -6.39 12.27 -13.35
C ALA A 172 -5.57 11.89 -12.10
N ASP A 173 -6.22 11.37 -11.07
CA ASP A 173 -5.55 10.87 -9.86
C ASP A 173 -4.61 9.70 -10.17
N TRP A 174 -5.04 8.78 -11.03
CA TRP A 174 -4.23 7.65 -11.48
C TRP A 174 -2.96 8.09 -12.21
N ASP A 175 -3.07 9.02 -13.15
CA ASP A 175 -1.94 9.53 -13.92
C ASP A 175 -0.95 10.28 -13.02
N ARG A 176 -1.47 11.11 -12.11
CA ARG A 176 -0.66 11.80 -11.10
C ARG A 176 0.09 10.80 -10.22
N TRP A 177 -0.60 9.76 -9.74
CA TRP A 177 0.02 8.73 -8.93
C TRP A 177 1.12 7.98 -9.69
N GLN A 178 0.87 7.58 -10.94
CA GLN A 178 1.85 6.86 -11.74
C GLN A 178 3.15 7.65 -11.90
N ASN A 179 3.03 8.96 -12.12
CA ASN A 179 4.17 9.87 -12.25
C ASN A 179 4.95 9.99 -10.94
N ASN A 180 4.27 10.27 -9.82
CA ASN A 180 4.90 10.47 -8.52
C ASN A 180 5.56 9.18 -8.02
N LYS A 181 4.85 8.04 -8.11
CA LYS A 181 5.33 6.73 -7.66
C LYS A 181 6.72 6.40 -8.18
N ARG A 182 7.01 6.70 -9.45
CA ARG A 182 8.31 6.36 -10.04
C ARG A 182 9.43 7.16 -9.41
N GLN A 183 9.20 8.44 -9.12
CA GLN A 183 10.17 9.30 -8.49
C GLN A 183 10.40 8.89 -7.03
N ASP A 184 9.32 8.65 -6.28
CA ASP A 184 9.39 8.33 -4.86
C ASP A 184 10.14 7.01 -4.63
N PHE A 185 9.81 5.95 -5.40
CA PHE A 185 10.55 4.68 -5.30
C PHE A 185 12.00 4.80 -5.74
N ARG A 186 12.31 5.67 -6.71
CA ARG A 186 13.70 5.92 -7.10
C ARG A 186 14.47 6.54 -5.94
N GLN A 187 13.91 7.57 -5.30
CA GLN A 187 14.54 8.24 -4.16
C GLN A 187 14.70 7.27 -2.99
N LEU A 188 13.64 6.53 -2.66
CA LEU A 188 13.62 5.53 -1.58
C LEU A 188 14.71 4.46 -1.77
N LEU A 189 14.76 3.83 -2.96
CA LEU A 189 15.71 2.75 -3.23
C LEU A 189 17.15 3.25 -3.37
N THR A 190 17.34 4.47 -3.92
CA THR A 190 18.68 5.07 -4.00
C THR A 190 19.18 5.43 -2.61
N GLY A 191 18.35 6.07 -1.77
CA GLY A 191 18.70 6.40 -0.39
C GLY A 191 19.02 5.16 0.45
N MET A 192 18.21 4.10 0.31
CA MET A 192 18.53 2.81 0.94
C MET A 192 19.89 2.27 0.46
N SER A 193 20.15 2.31 -0.85
CA SER A 193 21.42 1.84 -1.42
C SER A 193 22.61 2.65 -0.92
N ASP A 194 22.49 3.97 -0.84
CA ASP A 194 23.57 4.86 -0.41
C ASP A 194 23.95 4.57 1.05
N LYS A 195 22.96 4.39 1.93
CA LYS A 195 23.16 3.99 3.33
C LYS A 195 23.85 2.63 3.46
N ASN A 196 23.46 1.66 2.64
CA ASN A 196 24.09 0.34 2.59
C ASN A 196 25.53 0.36 2.02
N ILE A 197 25.90 1.37 1.22
CA ILE A 197 27.27 1.54 0.69
C ILE A 197 28.17 2.25 1.71
N GLN A 198 27.59 3.08 2.57
CA GLN A 198 28.31 3.81 3.61
C GLN A 198 28.64 2.93 4.83
N TYR A 199 27.77 1.96 5.13
CA TYR A 199 28.04 0.86 6.06
C TYR A 199 29.14 -0.07 5.53
#